data_AF-A0A218ZJU1-F1
#
_entry.id   AF-A0A218ZJU1-F1
#
_cell.length_a   1.000
_cell.length_b   1.000
_cell.length_c   1.000
_cell.angle_alpha   90.00
_cell.angle_beta   90.00
_cell.angle_gamma   90.00
#
_symmetry.space_group_name_H-M   'P 1'
#
loop_
_entity.id
_entity.type
_entity.pdbx_description
1 polymer ?
#
loop_
_entity_poly.entity_id
_entity_poly.type
_entity_poly.pdbx_seq_one_letter_code
_entity_poly.pdbx_strand_id
1 'polypeptide(L)'
;MKIVYSDPKSGRTAQSELSSDMVAMVINKRIGDEIDGAVVGLSGYTLKITGGSDKSGFPMDNSIQGTAKRSVMKKIADAGKDKGEYRRKTVAGSTISENIEQLNAVIVKYGDKPIEEVFPKKEKGEAKEQEQKQ
;
A
#
# COMPACT_ATOMS: atom_id res chain seq x y z
N MET A 1 -8.12 -7.22 2.83
CA MET A 1 -6.88 -6.51 2.46
C MET A 1 -7.22 -5.58 1.30
N LYS A 2 -6.89 -4.30 1.42
CA LYS A 2 -7.16 -3.28 0.40
C LYS A 2 -5.88 -3.05 -0.39
N ILE A 3 -5.98 -2.90 -1.70
CA ILE A 3 -4.85 -2.50 -2.54
C ILE A 3 -5.12 -1.13 -3.13
N VAL A 4 -4.17 -0.22 -2.90
CA VAL A 4 -4.16 1.12 -3.46
C VAL A 4 -3.10 1.15 -4.56
N TYR A 5 -3.51 1.42 -5.78
CA TYR A 5 -2.60 1.53 -6.91
C TYR A 5 -2.60 2.96 -7.46
N SER A 6 -1.41 3.43 -7.79
CA SER A 6 -1.18 4.76 -8.33
C SER A 6 -0.69 4.67 -9.77
N ASP A 7 -1.22 5.57 -10.61
CA ASP A 7 -0.66 5.85 -11.93
C ASP A 7 0.23 7.11 -11.87
N PRO A 8 1.55 7.00 -12.05
CA PRO A 8 2.46 8.16 -12.06
C PRO A 8 2.19 9.17 -13.18
N LYS A 9 1.61 8.74 -14.31
CA LYS A 9 1.38 9.61 -15.47
C LYS A 9 0.15 10.48 -15.30
N SER A 10 -0.98 9.89 -14.89
CA SER A 10 -2.21 10.65 -14.65
C SER A 10 -2.27 11.28 -13.25
N GLY A 11 -1.40 10.85 -12.32
CA GLY A 11 -1.39 11.30 -10.93
C GLY A 11 -2.63 10.84 -10.15
N ARG A 12 -3.40 9.90 -10.68
CA ARG A 12 -4.60 9.37 -10.02
C ARG A 12 -4.25 8.18 -9.13
N THR A 13 -5.01 8.02 -8.06
CA THR A 13 -4.99 6.84 -7.19
C THR A 13 -6.37 6.19 -7.13
N ALA A 14 -6.41 4.86 -7.12
CA ALA A 14 -7.63 4.08 -7.00
C ALA A 14 -7.41 2.97 -5.99
N GLN A 15 -8.51 2.56 -5.35
CA GLN A 15 -8.53 1.53 -4.34
C GLN A 15 -9.45 0.39 -4.79
N SER A 16 -9.07 -0.83 -4.47
CA SER A 16 -9.90 -2.00 -4.68
C SER A 16 -9.75 -2.96 -3.50
N GLU A 17 -10.81 -3.71 -3.23
CA GLU A 17 -10.78 -4.77 -2.24
C GLU A 17 -10.37 -6.08 -2.93
N LEU A 18 -9.34 -6.73 -2.37
CA LEU A 18 -8.89 -8.03 -2.87
C LEU A 18 -9.76 -9.14 -2.27
N SER A 19 -10.21 -10.06 -3.13
CA SER A 19 -10.82 -11.31 -2.69
C SER A 19 -9.76 -12.23 -2.06
N SER A 20 -10.21 -13.24 -1.29
CA SER A 20 -9.33 -14.21 -0.62
C SER A 20 -8.32 -14.87 -1.56
N ASP A 21 -8.76 -15.21 -2.78
CA ASP A 21 -7.93 -15.91 -3.77
C ASP A 21 -6.82 -15.00 -4.31
N MET A 22 -7.15 -13.72 -4.52
CA MET A 22 -6.20 -12.71 -4.97
C MET A 22 -5.19 -12.36 -3.87
N VAL A 23 -5.61 -12.38 -2.61
CA VAL A 23 -4.70 -12.21 -1.47
C VAL A 23 -3.64 -13.31 -1.45
N ALA A 24 -4.03 -14.57 -1.69
CA ALA A 24 -3.09 -15.70 -1.71
C ALA A 24 -1.98 -15.54 -2.76
N MET A 25 -2.25 -14.90 -3.90
CA MET A 25 -1.25 -14.63 -4.94
C MET A 25 -0.21 -13.56 -4.55
N VAL A 26 -0.56 -12.67 -3.60
CA VAL A 26 0.28 -11.55 -3.17
C VAL A 26 1.05 -11.89 -1.87
N ILE A 27 0.59 -12.87 -1.10
CA ILE A 27 1.31 -13.38 0.07
C ILE A 27 2.71 -13.88 -0.35
N ASN A 28 3.70 -13.68 0.52
CA ASN A 28 5.13 -14.00 0.31
C ASN A 28 5.86 -13.14 -0.74
N LYS A 29 5.19 -12.21 -1.41
CA LYS A 29 5.88 -11.15 -2.17
C LYS A 29 6.54 -10.15 -1.23
N ARG A 30 7.58 -9.47 -1.72
CA ARG A 30 8.27 -8.41 -0.98
C ARG A 30 7.93 -7.03 -1.52
N ILE A 31 8.15 -6.03 -0.68
CA ILE A 31 8.20 -4.64 -1.14
C ILE A 31 9.30 -4.52 -2.21
N GLY A 32 8.95 -3.91 -3.34
CA GLY A 32 9.81 -3.76 -4.49
C GLY A 32 9.59 -4.79 -5.60
N ASP A 33 8.87 -5.89 -5.31
CA ASP A 33 8.54 -6.89 -6.32
C ASP A 33 7.46 -6.39 -7.29
N GLU A 34 7.50 -6.93 -8.50
CA GLU A 34 6.49 -6.74 -9.53
C GLU A 34 5.43 -7.86 -9.46
N ILE A 35 4.17 -7.46 -9.52
CA ILE A 35 3.00 -8.35 -9.56
C ILE A 35 2.15 -8.02 -10.80
N ASP A 36 1.43 -9.03 -11.27
CA ASP A 36 0.46 -8.85 -12.36
C ASP A 36 -0.74 -8.03 -11.87
N GLY A 37 -1.14 -7.04 -12.67
CA GLY A 37 -2.33 -6.22 -12.45
C GLY A 37 -3.63 -7.02 -12.55
N ALA A 38 -3.59 -8.26 -13.07
CA ALA A 38 -4.73 -9.19 -13.04
C ALA A 38 -5.33 -9.38 -11.65
N VAL A 39 -4.52 -9.31 -10.59
CA VAL A 39 -4.92 -9.39 -9.18
C VAL A 39 -5.96 -8.31 -8.82
N VAL A 40 -5.94 -7.19 -9.54
CA VAL A 40 -6.79 -6.00 -9.33
C VAL A 40 -7.79 -5.79 -10.48
N GLY A 41 -7.94 -6.77 -11.38
CA GLY A 41 -8.77 -6.65 -12.58
C GLY A 41 -8.16 -5.80 -13.71
N LEU A 42 -6.91 -5.34 -13.56
CA LEU A 42 -6.15 -4.63 -14.58
C LEU A 42 -5.32 -5.62 -15.40
N SER A 43 -5.99 -6.37 -16.27
CA SER A 43 -5.35 -7.31 -17.19
C SER A 43 -4.32 -6.61 -18.09
N GLY A 44 -3.08 -7.11 -18.12
CA GLY A 44 -1.99 -6.56 -18.94
C GLY A 44 -1.18 -5.44 -18.28
N TYR A 45 -1.50 -5.06 -17.05
CA TYR A 45 -0.72 -4.11 -16.27
C TYR A 45 0.31 -4.80 -15.38
N THR A 46 1.44 -4.14 -15.12
CA THR A 46 2.39 -4.59 -14.09
C THR A 46 2.45 -3.56 -12.98
N LEU A 47 2.20 -4.03 -11.76
CA LEU A 47 2.21 -3.24 -10.54
C LEU A 47 3.48 -3.54 -9.75
N LYS A 48 4.16 -2.53 -9.25
CA LYS A 48 5.26 -2.66 -8.30
C LYS A 48 4.79 -2.33 -6.91
N ILE A 49 5.04 -3.22 -5.96
CA ILE A 49 4.66 -3.00 -4.56
C ILE A 49 5.62 -1.99 -3.94
N THR A 50 5.10 -0.90 -3.40
CA THR A 50 5.92 0.15 -2.76
C THR A 50 5.88 0.09 -1.24
N GLY A 51 4.84 -0.49 -0.66
CA GLY A 51 4.72 -0.64 0.80
C GLY A 51 3.31 -1.00 1.24
N GLY A 52 3.00 -0.71 2.49
CA GLY A 52 1.69 -0.97 3.07
C GLY A 52 1.65 -0.69 4.57
N SER A 53 0.51 -1.01 5.17
CA SER A 53 0.29 -0.94 6.61
C SER A 53 -0.32 -2.23 7.14
N ASP A 54 0.15 -2.61 8.33
CA ASP A 54 -0.42 -3.70 9.10
C ASP A 54 -1.79 -3.32 9.70
N LYS A 55 -2.62 -4.29 10.09
CA LYS A 55 -3.89 -4.07 10.81
C LYS A 55 -3.76 -3.22 12.07
N SER A 56 -2.58 -3.20 12.70
CA SER A 56 -2.31 -2.34 13.87
C SER A 56 -1.87 -0.91 13.48
N GLY A 57 -1.87 -0.54 12.20
CA GLY A 57 -1.44 0.76 11.71
C GLY A 57 0.09 0.94 11.62
N PHE A 58 0.88 -0.12 11.85
CA PHE A 58 2.33 -0.02 11.69
C PHE A 58 2.72 -0.03 10.21
N PRO A 59 3.60 0.89 9.76
CA PRO A 59 4.06 0.91 8.38
C PRO A 59 5.02 -0.24 8.12
N MET A 60 5.01 -0.75 6.89
CA MET A 60 6.01 -1.70 6.42
C MET A 60 7.32 -1.02 6.05
N ASP A 61 8.44 -1.72 6.22
CA ASP A 61 9.77 -1.27 5.84
C ASP A 61 10.49 -2.30 4.97
N ASN A 62 11.02 -1.85 3.82
CA ASN A 62 11.78 -2.70 2.91
C ASN A 62 13.10 -3.22 3.51
N SER A 63 13.69 -2.50 4.45
CA SER A 63 14.97 -2.84 5.07
C SER A 63 14.86 -4.06 6.01
N ILE A 64 13.66 -4.38 6.48
CA ILE A 64 13.43 -5.43 7.46
C ILE A 64 12.93 -6.67 6.74
N GLN A 65 13.73 -7.72 6.74
CA GLN A 65 13.35 -8.97 6.11
C GLN A 65 12.39 -9.78 7.00
N GLY A 66 11.41 -10.41 6.35
CA GLY A 66 10.42 -11.26 6.98
C GLY A 66 9.05 -10.62 7.12
N THR A 67 8.14 -11.36 7.75
CA THR A 67 6.73 -10.99 7.96
C THR A 67 6.45 -10.39 9.33
N ALA A 68 7.36 -10.57 10.29
CA ALA A 68 7.18 -10.15 11.68
C ALA A 68 7.44 -8.65 11.88
N LYS A 69 6.82 -8.09 12.92
CA LYS A 69 7.12 -6.73 13.41
C LYS A 69 8.46 -6.71 14.12
N ARG A 70 9.26 -5.68 13.87
CA ARG A 70 10.52 -5.44 14.60
C ARG A 70 10.60 -3.99 15.05
N SER A 71 11.17 -3.79 16.24
CA SER A 71 11.52 -2.44 16.71
C SER A 71 12.91 -2.09 16.20
N VAL A 72 12.97 -1.08 15.34
CA VAL A 72 14.23 -0.56 14.79
C VAL A 72 14.43 0.87 15.24
N MET A 73 15.70 1.26 15.36
CA MET A 73 16.07 2.63 15.65
C MET A 73 16.00 3.43 14.35
N LYS A 74 15.03 4.33 14.23
CA LYS A 74 14.87 5.20 13.07
C LYS A 74 15.12 6.64 13.46
N LYS A 75 15.71 7.38 12.54
CA LYS A 75 15.76 8.84 12.60
C LYS A 75 14.33 9.38 12.48
N ILE A 76 13.95 10.31 13.36
CA ILE A 76 12.57 10.83 13.41
C ILE A 76 12.30 11.77 12.25
N ALA A 77 13.22 12.70 12.01
CA ALA A 77 13.08 13.69 10.96
C ALA A 77 14.45 14.09 10.40
N ASP A 78 14.50 14.31 9.09
CA ASP A 78 15.67 14.89 8.44
C ASP A 78 15.74 16.42 8.60
N ALA A 79 14.60 17.05 8.92
CA ALA A 79 14.47 18.49 9.17
C ALA A 79 13.42 18.77 10.26
N GLY A 80 13.55 19.89 10.98
CA GLY A 80 12.65 20.28 12.08
C GLY A 80 13.35 20.39 13.43
N LYS A 81 12.57 20.54 14.52
CA LYS A 81 13.10 20.64 15.90
C LYS A 81 13.80 19.36 16.35
N ASP A 82 13.30 18.21 15.90
CA ASP A 82 13.80 16.87 16.30
C ASP A 82 14.91 16.37 15.34
N LYS A 83 15.65 17.29 14.72
CA LYS A 83 16.67 16.95 13.74
C LYS A 83 17.84 16.22 14.41
N GLY A 84 18.11 15.00 13.95
CA GLY A 84 19.18 14.16 14.48
C GLY A 84 18.75 13.22 15.61
N GLU A 85 17.49 13.28 16.04
CA GLU A 85 16.98 12.34 17.03
C GLU A 85 16.67 10.97 16.42
N TYR A 86 17.11 9.94 17.13
CA TYR A 86 16.78 8.55 16.85
C TYR A 86 15.78 8.04 17.88
N ARG A 87 14.68 7.45 17.40
CA ARG A 87 13.67 6.81 18.25
C ARG A 87 13.48 5.38 17.82
N ARG A 88 13.37 4.47 18.78
CA ARG A 88 12.91 3.10 18.50
C ARG A 88 11.46 3.17 18.06
N LYS A 89 11.19 2.74 16.83
CA LYS A 89 9.84 2.60 16.27
C LYS A 89 9.63 1.16 15.86
N THR A 90 8.43 0.65 16.13
CA THR A 90 8.01 -0.67 15.66
C THR A 90 7.47 -0.52 14.25
N VAL A 91 7.92 -1.40 13.37
CA VAL A 91 7.58 -1.43 11.94
C VAL A 91 7.34 -2.87 11.53
N ALA A 92 6.50 -3.06 10.51
CA ALA A 92 6.28 -4.36 9.89
C ALA A 92 7.42 -4.69 8.92
N GLY A 93 7.69 -5.98 8.71
CA GLY A 93 8.67 -6.44 7.75
C GLY A 93 8.27 -6.21 6.30
N SER A 94 9.21 -6.47 5.39
CA SER A 94 9.10 -6.29 3.94
C SER A 94 8.27 -7.34 3.24
N THR A 95 8.06 -8.50 3.86
CA THR A 95 7.31 -9.62 3.26
C THR A 95 5.83 -9.50 3.59
N ILE A 96 5.00 -9.66 2.57
CA ILE A 96 3.55 -9.54 2.70
C ILE A 96 2.97 -10.78 3.36
N SER A 97 2.17 -10.54 4.39
CA SER A 97 1.44 -11.56 5.15
C SER A 97 -0.03 -11.17 5.29
N GLU A 98 -0.87 -12.12 5.74
CA GLU A 98 -2.32 -11.94 5.96
C GLU A 98 -2.66 -10.89 7.04
N ASN A 99 -1.68 -10.44 7.81
CA ASN A 99 -1.85 -9.41 8.82
C ASN A 99 -1.90 -8.00 8.23
N ILE A 100 -1.56 -7.84 6.94
CA ILE A 100 -1.59 -6.55 6.26
C ILE A 100 -3.03 -6.14 5.95
N GLU A 101 -3.36 -4.90 6.27
CA GLU A 101 -4.66 -4.33 5.98
C GLU A 101 -4.67 -3.61 4.62
N GLN A 102 -3.65 -2.79 4.36
CA GLN A 102 -3.51 -2.02 3.13
C GLN A 102 -2.16 -2.26 2.47
N LEU A 103 -2.17 -2.43 1.15
CA LEU A 103 -0.99 -2.53 0.30
C LEU A 103 -0.99 -1.39 -0.72
N ASN A 104 0.17 -0.77 -0.90
CA ASN A 104 0.39 0.30 -1.85
C ASN A 104 1.23 -0.20 -3.02
N ALA A 105 0.77 0.09 -4.22
CA ALA A 105 1.43 -0.29 -5.46
C ALA A 105 1.46 0.86 -6.46
N VAL A 106 2.40 0.80 -7.40
CA VAL A 106 2.58 1.78 -8.47
C VAL A 106 2.58 1.04 -9.81
N ILE A 107 1.88 1.58 -10.80
CA ILE A 107 1.89 1.04 -12.16
C ILE A 107 3.26 1.31 -12.81
N VAL A 108 3.95 0.25 -13.24
CA VAL A 108 5.24 0.34 -13.94
C VAL A 108 5.07 0.11 -15.44
N LYS A 109 4.27 -0.89 -15.82
CA LYS A 109 3.96 -1.19 -17.23
C LYS A 109 2.46 -1.05 -17.47
N TYR A 110 2.13 -0.38 -18.55
CA TYR A 110 0.77 -0.11 -18.97
C TYR A 110 0.31 -1.20 -19.94
N GLY A 111 -0.88 -1.75 -19.70
CA GLY A 111 -1.55 -2.70 -20.60
C GLY A 111 -2.53 -2.02 -21.56
N ASP A 112 -3.25 -2.84 -22.32
CA ASP A 112 -4.11 -2.39 -23.43
C ASP A 112 -5.41 -1.66 -23.01
N LYS A 113 -5.90 -1.86 -21.79
CA LYS A 113 -7.15 -1.23 -21.33
C LYS A 113 -6.88 0.17 -20.78
N PRO A 114 -7.59 1.24 -21.21
CA PRO A 114 -7.36 2.58 -20.69
C PRO A 114 -7.70 2.68 -19.20
N ILE A 115 -6.79 3.30 -18.46
CA ILE A 115 -6.89 3.56 -17.01
C ILE A 115 -8.12 4.40 -16.65
N GLU A 116 -8.69 5.15 -17.59
CA GLU A 116 -9.75 6.14 -17.32
C GLU A 116 -11.11 5.57 -16.91
N GLU A 117 -11.37 4.28 -17.14
CA GLU A 117 -12.65 3.65 -16.72
C GLU A 117 -12.61 3.09 -15.30
N VAL A 118 -11.42 2.83 -14.75
CA VAL A 118 -11.25 2.22 -13.42
C VAL A 118 -11.02 3.28 -12.34
N PHE A 119 -10.56 4.47 -12.73
CA PHE A 119 -10.50 5.62 -11.84
C PHE A 119 -11.83 6.35 -11.94
N PRO A 120 -12.71 6.30 -10.92
CA PRO A 120 -13.92 7.07 -10.94
C PRO A 120 -13.54 8.52 -11.22
N LYS A 121 -14.15 9.10 -12.27
CA LYS A 121 -14.09 10.54 -12.52
C LYS A 121 -14.41 11.22 -11.19
N LYS A 122 -13.58 12.18 -10.79
CA LYS A 122 -13.78 13.05 -9.62
C LYS A 122 -15.26 13.41 -9.47
N GLU A 123 -15.93 12.83 -8.49
CA GLU A 123 -16.99 13.54 -7.77
C GLU A 123 -16.37 14.05 -6.48
N LYS A 124 -16.42 15.37 -6.34
CA LYS A 124 -16.00 16.10 -5.15
C LYS A 124 -16.99 15.78 -4.03
N GLY A 125 -16.45 15.37 -2.89
CA GLY A 125 -16.99 15.67 -1.56
C GLY A 125 -18.12 14.77 -1.09
N GLU A 126 -17.87 14.07 0.02
CA GLU A 126 -18.78 14.07 1.16
C GLU A 126 -17.98 13.70 2.42
N ALA A 127 -17.85 14.70 3.30
CA ALA A 127 -17.61 14.46 4.70
C ALA A 127 -18.86 13.82 5.30
N LYS A 128 -18.70 12.74 6.06
CA LYS A 128 -19.65 12.33 7.11
C LYS A 128 -18.88 11.89 8.35
N GLU A 129 -18.62 12.88 9.19
CA GLU A 129 -18.74 12.76 10.63
C GLU A 129 -20.23 12.56 10.99
N GLN A 130 -20.49 11.77 12.04
CA GLN A 130 -21.76 11.44 12.77
C GLN A 130 -21.87 9.91 12.89
N GLU A 131 -22.12 9.27 14.03
CA GLU A 131 -22.56 9.69 15.35
C GLU A 131 -22.32 8.46 16.26
N GLN A 132 -21.45 8.53 17.26
CA GLN A 132 -21.52 7.60 18.40
C GLN A 132 -22.59 8.14 19.34
N LYS A 133 -23.84 7.67 19.13
CA LYS A 133 -24.88 7.70 20.14
C LYS A 133 -24.74 6.45 21.00
N GLN A 134 -24.43 6.64 22.28
CA GLN A 134 -25.13 6.02 23.41
C GLN A 134 -24.80 6.76 24.69
#